data_AF-A0AA39Y622-F1
#
_entry.id   AF-A0AA39Y622-F1
#
_cell.length_a   1.000
_cell.length_b   1.000
_cell.length_c   1.000
_cell.angle_alpha   90.00
_cell.angle_beta   90.00
_cell.angle_gamma   90.00
#
_symmetry.space_group_name_H-M   'P 1'
#
loop_
_entity.id
_entity.type
_entity.pdbx_description
1 polymer ?
#
loop_
_entity_poly.entity_id
_entity_poly.type
_entity_poly.pdbx_seq_one_letter_code
_entity_poly.pdbx_strand_id
1 'polypeptide(L)'
;MDITKKLLGGTFLPMIQGYADSSSSVDMLTMTYALCLDWVDSFIFGYSSINKLLRPDGNDVNIFLKYYEERYSKEAFWLQELPALSKLITKLGFSIIPKEGKEATRWLEDWLQQMCDRADAAIEKGDLLDAANVPIVYQQVKQAVNRDCSDDSETTRKRKIASELFDHMSSAREVLGLVLGYAIFYLSGKPEVQSKLREELLGLNSPIAAGTCESQLPTPSSLDGLPHAWWIREHPTGNTGQYLSMVRAP
;
A
#
# COMPACT_ATOMS: atom_id res chain seq x y z
N MET A 1 6.59 -19.17 4.93
CA MET A 1 6.90 -18.10 5.91
C MET A 1 5.93 -16.95 5.67
N ASP A 2 5.19 -16.52 6.69
CA ASP A 2 4.17 -15.46 6.63
C ASP A 2 4.73 -14.14 6.03
N ILE A 3 3.94 -13.47 5.20
CA ILE A 3 4.22 -12.14 4.59
C ILE A 3 4.68 -11.17 5.68
N THR A 4 3.98 -11.16 6.82
CA THR A 4 4.27 -10.27 7.95
C THR A 4 5.68 -10.47 8.49
N LYS A 5 6.14 -11.72 8.60
CA LYS A 5 7.50 -12.02 9.06
C LYS A 5 8.55 -11.57 8.05
N LYS A 6 8.28 -11.75 6.74
CA LYS A 6 9.21 -11.33 5.67
C LYS A 6 9.39 -9.82 5.65
N LEU A 7 8.29 -9.06 5.69
CA LEU A 7 8.33 -7.61 5.58
C LEU A 7 8.72 -6.93 6.90
N LEU A 8 8.00 -7.20 7.99
CA LEU A 8 8.28 -6.52 9.26
C LEU A 8 9.62 -6.96 9.84
N GLY A 9 9.81 -8.28 9.97
CA GLY A 9 11.02 -8.83 10.59
C GLY A 9 12.23 -8.86 9.68
N GLY A 10 12.04 -9.21 8.42
CA GLY A 10 13.12 -9.35 7.46
C GLY A 10 13.59 -8.03 6.85
N THR A 11 12.79 -6.95 6.91
CA THR A 11 13.13 -5.70 6.20
C THR A 11 12.89 -4.44 7.04
N PHE A 12 11.65 -4.20 7.49
CA PHE A 12 11.29 -2.94 8.16
C PHE A 12 12.03 -2.71 9.48
N LEU A 13 12.00 -3.67 10.40
CA LEU A 13 12.67 -3.54 11.71
C LEU A 13 14.19 -3.45 11.57
N PRO A 14 14.87 -4.26 10.72
CA PRO A 14 16.29 -4.05 10.42
C PRO A 14 16.61 -2.66 9.88
N MET A 15 15.77 -2.10 9.00
CA MET A 15 15.95 -0.74 8.49
C MET A 15 15.87 0.30 9.61
N ILE A 16 14.81 0.23 10.44
CA ILE A 16 14.65 1.12 11.61
C ILE A 16 15.86 1.02 12.54
N GLN A 17 16.34 -0.19 12.82
CA GLN A 17 17.52 -0.40 13.67
C GLN A 17 18.76 0.26 13.04
N GLY A 18 18.95 0.13 11.73
CA GLY A 18 20.06 0.78 11.02
C GLY A 18 20.03 2.32 11.12
N TYR A 19 18.85 2.94 11.01
CA TYR A 19 18.69 4.38 11.23
C TYR A 19 19.00 4.78 12.68
N ALA A 20 18.55 3.98 13.66
CA ALA A 20 18.83 4.21 15.07
C ALA A 20 20.34 4.11 15.38
N ASP A 21 21.00 3.06 14.91
CA ASP A 21 22.43 2.80 15.13
C ASP A 21 23.31 3.89 14.51
N SER A 22 22.90 4.41 13.34
CA SER A 22 23.59 5.50 12.65
C SER A 22 23.18 6.90 13.12
N SER A 23 22.23 7.00 14.06
CA SER A 23 21.65 8.27 14.53
C SER A 23 21.17 9.17 13.38
N SER A 24 20.62 8.57 12.32
CA SER A 24 20.14 9.28 11.13
C SER A 24 18.62 9.38 11.13
N SER A 25 18.10 10.45 10.52
CA SER A 25 16.65 10.64 10.39
C SER A 25 16.09 9.84 9.21
N VAL A 26 14.83 9.41 9.33
CA VAL A 26 14.10 8.69 8.30
C VAL A 26 12.77 9.36 8.01
N ASP A 27 12.38 9.43 6.75
CA ASP A 27 11.02 9.81 6.36
C ASP A 27 10.07 8.63 6.63
N MET A 28 9.44 8.67 7.81
CA MET A 28 8.50 7.64 8.23
C MET A 28 7.26 7.54 7.34
N LEU A 29 6.83 8.63 6.70
CA LEU A 29 5.64 8.60 5.86
C LEU A 29 5.92 7.83 4.56
N THR A 30 7.01 8.19 3.88
CA THR A 30 7.44 7.48 2.67
C THR A 30 7.72 6.00 2.95
N MET A 31 8.38 5.69 4.08
CA MET A 31 8.67 4.30 4.44
C MET A 31 7.41 3.51 4.84
N THR A 32 6.42 4.12 5.48
CA THR A 32 5.14 3.45 5.79
C THR A 32 4.29 3.23 4.55
N TYR A 33 4.33 4.12 3.56
CA TYR A 33 3.76 3.84 2.24
C TYR A 33 4.41 2.62 1.59
N ALA A 34 5.74 2.56 1.55
CA ALA A 34 6.47 1.42 0.99
C ALA A 34 6.10 0.09 1.68
N LEU A 35 6.09 0.09 3.02
CA LEU A 35 5.72 -1.07 3.81
C LEU A 35 4.28 -1.54 3.52
N CYS A 36 3.33 -0.62 3.50
CA CYS A 36 1.91 -0.98 3.35
C CYS A 36 1.58 -1.43 1.93
N LEU A 37 2.19 -0.80 0.91
CA LEU A 37 2.11 -1.25 -0.48
C LEU A 37 2.68 -2.66 -0.62
N ASP A 38 3.91 -2.90 -0.16
CA ASP A 38 4.52 -4.23 -0.23
C ASP A 38 3.69 -5.29 0.52
N TRP A 39 3.08 -4.94 1.64
CA TRP A 39 2.26 -5.86 2.42
C TRP A 39 0.95 -6.22 1.70
N VAL A 40 0.19 -5.23 1.22
CA VAL A 40 -1.06 -5.46 0.50
C VAL A 40 -0.79 -6.13 -0.84
N ASP A 41 0.21 -5.70 -1.59
CA ASP A 41 0.56 -6.32 -2.86
C ASP A 41 1.01 -7.77 -2.66
N SER A 42 1.72 -8.08 -1.58
CA SER A 42 2.12 -9.46 -1.27
C SER A 42 0.89 -10.32 -0.98
N PHE A 43 -0.12 -9.76 -0.31
CA PHE A 43 -1.38 -10.46 -0.08
C PHE A 43 -2.18 -10.66 -1.38
N ILE A 44 -2.11 -9.71 -2.31
CA ILE A 44 -2.83 -9.77 -3.58
C ILE A 44 -2.17 -10.74 -4.57
N PHE A 45 -0.87 -10.52 -4.83
CA PHE A 45 -0.11 -11.14 -5.92
C PHE A 45 0.86 -12.24 -5.45
N GLY A 46 1.01 -12.43 -4.14
CA GLY A 46 2.06 -13.24 -3.57
C GLY A 46 3.39 -12.48 -3.49
N TYR A 47 4.12 -12.66 -2.39
CA TYR A 47 5.37 -11.95 -2.07
C TYR A 47 6.47 -12.04 -3.14
N SER A 48 6.53 -13.14 -3.89
CA SER A 48 7.50 -13.31 -4.98
C SER A 48 7.15 -12.50 -6.23
N SER A 49 5.88 -12.10 -6.40
CA SER A 49 5.35 -11.46 -7.61
C SER A 49 5.36 -9.93 -7.53
N ILE A 50 5.61 -9.33 -6.37
CA ILE A 50 5.49 -7.88 -6.17
C ILE A 50 6.73 -7.08 -6.59
N ASN A 51 6.51 -5.81 -6.90
CA ASN A 51 7.57 -4.81 -7.01
C ASN A 51 7.94 -4.32 -5.61
N LYS A 52 8.94 -4.93 -4.96
CA LYS A 52 9.34 -4.58 -3.59
C LYS A 52 9.78 -3.11 -3.49
N LEU A 53 9.00 -2.27 -2.83
CA LEU A 53 9.23 -0.85 -2.61
C LEU A 53 9.96 -0.57 -1.30
N LEU A 54 9.77 -1.41 -0.27
CA LEU A 54 10.41 -1.22 1.03
C LEU A 54 11.89 -1.61 0.94
N ARG A 55 12.74 -0.60 0.72
CA ARG A 55 14.19 -0.76 0.56
C ARG A 55 14.97 0.38 1.22
N PRO A 56 16.22 0.13 1.64
CA PRO A 56 17.06 1.16 2.27
C PRO A 56 17.34 2.40 1.41
N ASP A 57 17.35 2.27 0.08
CA ASP A 57 17.62 3.38 -0.83
C ASP A 57 16.40 4.28 -1.10
N GLY A 58 15.18 3.79 -0.81
CA GLY A 58 13.92 4.51 -1.00
C GLY A 58 13.61 4.89 -2.45
N ASN A 59 14.41 4.45 -3.43
CA ASN A 59 14.30 4.93 -4.81
C ASN A 59 13.00 4.46 -5.47
N ASP A 60 12.68 3.17 -5.32
CA ASP A 60 11.51 2.56 -5.95
C ASP A 60 10.19 3.17 -5.43
N VAL A 61 10.07 3.41 -4.11
CA VAL A 61 8.88 4.08 -3.56
C VAL A 61 8.78 5.53 -4.02
N ASN A 62 9.88 6.28 -4.12
CA ASN A 62 9.85 7.65 -4.60
C ASN A 62 9.42 7.75 -6.06
N ILE A 63 9.88 6.82 -6.91
CA ILE A 63 9.44 6.73 -8.31
C ILE A 63 7.94 6.41 -8.37
N PHE A 64 7.48 5.44 -7.58
CA PHE A 64 6.06 5.12 -7.50
C PHE A 64 5.23 6.34 -7.08
N LEU A 65 5.62 7.01 -5.99
CA LEU A 65 4.91 8.18 -5.47
C LEU A 65 4.86 9.31 -6.50
N LYS A 66 5.95 9.56 -7.22
CA LYS A 66 5.99 10.55 -8.29
C LYS A 66 4.91 10.27 -9.34
N TYR A 67 4.90 9.07 -9.93
CA TYR A 67 3.92 8.74 -10.96
C TYR A 67 2.50 8.63 -10.39
N TYR A 68 2.35 8.19 -9.15
CA TYR A 68 1.05 8.18 -8.50
C TYR A 68 0.47 9.59 -8.39
N GLU A 69 1.25 10.58 -7.93
CA GLU A 69 0.81 11.97 -7.84
C GLU A 69 0.58 12.60 -9.23
N GLU A 70 1.48 12.36 -10.19
CA GLU A 70 1.35 12.88 -11.56
C GLU A 70 0.10 12.35 -12.27
N ARG A 71 -0.36 11.12 -11.94
CA ARG A 71 -1.62 10.58 -12.47
C ARG A 71 -2.82 11.41 -12.03
N TYR A 72 -2.83 11.94 -10.81
CA TYR A 72 -3.92 12.79 -10.30
C TYR A 72 -3.69 14.26 -10.66
N SER A 73 -3.83 14.57 -11.96
CA SER A 73 -3.76 15.94 -12.43
C SER A 73 -4.92 16.79 -11.89
N LYS A 74 -4.65 18.00 -11.40
CA LYS A 74 -5.69 18.94 -10.94
C LYS A 74 -6.71 19.25 -12.05
N GLU A 75 -6.27 19.15 -13.30
CA GLU A 75 -7.08 19.37 -14.50
C GLU A 75 -8.12 18.27 -14.74
N ALA A 76 -7.98 17.09 -14.13
CA ALA A 76 -8.97 16.02 -14.20
C ALA A 76 -10.34 16.44 -13.63
N PHE A 77 -10.35 17.42 -12.72
CA PHE A 77 -11.56 18.08 -12.23
C PHE A 77 -12.48 18.54 -13.38
N TRP A 78 -11.91 19.16 -14.42
CA TRP A 78 -12.70 19.69 -15.54
C TRP A 78 -13.34 18.58 -16.37
N LEU A 79 -12.69 17.41 -16.45
CA LEU A 79 -13.27 16.25 -17.14
C LEU A 79 -14.49 15.70 -16.39
N GLN A 80 -14.44 15.71 -15.06
CA GLN A 80 -15.50 15.18 -14.19
C GLN A 80 -16.67 16.15 -14.07
N GLU A 81 -16.40 17.42 -13.76
CA GLU A 81 -17.44 18.41 -13.46
C GLU A 81 -18.02 19.10 -14.71
N LEU A 82 -17.22 19.28 -15.77
CA LEU A 82 -17.63 19.95 -17.01
C LEU A 82 -17.36 19.10 -18.26
N PRO A 83 -17.94 17.88 -18.37
CA PRO A 83 -17.61 16.93 -19.43
C PRO A 83 -17.93 17.45 -20.86
N ALA A 84 -18.99 18.24 -21.02
CA ALA A 84 -19.35 18.81 -22.33
C ALA A 84 -18.35 19.87 -22.80
N LEU A 85 -17.97 20.79 -21.90
CA LEU A 85 -16.95 21.81 -22.17
C LEU A 85 -15.60 21.16 -22.45
N SER A 86 -15.25 20.14 -21.66
CA SER A 86 -14.01 19.40 -21.82
C SER A 86 -13.89 18.70 -23.17
N LYS A 87 -14.99 18.10 -23.66
CA LYS A 87 -15.06 17.53 -25.01
C LYS A 87 -14.89 18.60 -26.10
N LEU A 88 -15.49 19.77 -25.92
CA LEU A 88 -15.36 20.88 -26.88
C LEU A 88 -13.91 21.37 -26.97
N ILE A 89 -13.26 21.62 -25.83
CA ILE A 89 -11.85 22.06 -25.76
C ILE A 89 -10.92 21.02 -26.40
N THR A 90 -11.17 19.74 -26.13
CA THR A 90 -10.42 18.63 -26.75
C THR A 90 -10.64 18.59 -28.27
N LYS A 91 -11.88 18.80 -28.74
CA LYS A 91 -12.21 18.88 -30.18
C LYS A 91 -11.54 20.08 -30.86
N LEU A 92 -11.30 21.17 -30.13
CA LEU A 92 -10.55 22.34 -30.60
C LEU A 92 -9.03 22.13 -30.60
N GLY A 93 -8.54 20.94 -30.21
CA GLY A 93 -7.13 20.55 -30.30
C GLY A 93 -6.32 20.75 -29.01
N PHE A 94 -6.93 21.19 -27.92
CA PHE A 94 -6.25 21.39 -26.64
C PHE A 94 -6.43 20.15 -25.74
N SER A 95 -5.33 19.54 -25.30
CA SER A 95 -5.37 18.46 -24.30
C SER A 95 -5.56 19.07 -22.91
N ILE A 96 -6.68 18.73 -22.26
CA ILE A 96 -6.97 19.19 -20.88
C ILE A 96 -6.08 18.47 -19.88
N ILE A 97 -5.83 17.18 -20.11
CA ILE A 97 -4.92 16.40 -19.29
C ILE A 97 -3.49 16.63 -19.79
N PRO A 98 -2.57 17.02 -18.88
CA PRO A 98 -1.15 17.12 -19.19
C PRO A 98 -0.59 15.80 -19.75
N LYS A 99 0.54 15.87 -20.47
CA LYS A 99 1.16 14.66 -21.05
C LYS A 99 1.70 13.75 -19.94
N GLU A 100 2.22 14.37 -18.90
CA GLU A 100 2.78 13.79 -17.69
C GLU A 100 1.76 12.86 -17.03
N GLY A 101 0.50 13.29 -16.89
CA GLY A 101 -0.55 12.44 -16.31
C GLY A 101 -0.87 11.19 -17.16
N LYS A 102 -0.76 11.29 -18.49
CA LYS A 102 -0.92 10.13 -19.38
C LYS A 102 0.27 9.18 -19.30
N GLU A 103 1.49 9.72 -19.21
CA GLU A 103 2.71 8.94 -19.03
C GLU A 103 2.72 8.22 -17.68
N ALA A 104 2.33 8.92 -16.61
CA ALA A 104 2.17 8.37 -15.27
C ALA A 104 1.11 7.26 -15.21
N THR A 105 -0.04 7.45 -15.87
CA THR A 105 -1.07 6.41 -15.96
C THR A 105 -0.53 5.15 -16.62
N ARG A 106 0.17 5.29 -17.77
CA ARG A 106 0.79 4.14 -18.46
C ARG A 106 1.85 3.46 -17.61
N TRP A 107 2.69 4.24 -16.93
CA TRP A 107 3.71 3.68 -16.05
C TRP A 107 3.08 2.83 -14.93
N LEU A 108 2.00 3.30 -14.31
CA LEU A 108 1.27 2.56 -13.28
C LEU A 108 0.56 1.31 -13.84
N GLU A 109 -0.01 1.41 -15.04
CA GLU A 109 -0.60 0.26 -15.74
C GLU A 109 0.46 -0.82 -16.02
N ASP A 110 1.62 -0.44 -16.55
CA ASP A 110 2.74 -1.35 -16.84
C ASP A 110 3.31 -1.95 -15.54
N TRP A 111 3.42 -1.14 -14.48
CA TRP A 111 3.91 -1.55 -13.17
C TRP A 111 3.01 -2.63 -12.56
N LEU A 112 1.68 -2.48 -12.69
CA LEU A 112 0.71 -3.45 -12.20
C LEU A 112 0.60 -4.70 -13.08
N GLN A 113 0.66 -4.53 -14.40
CA GLN A 113 0.63 -5.65 -15.35
C GLN A 113 1.79 -6.61 -15.09
N GLN A 114 2.98 -6.10 -14.78
CA GLN A 114 4.14 -6.92 -14.41
C GLN A 114 3.88 -7.82 -13.19
N MET A 115 3.12 -7.35 -12.19
CA MET A 115 2.77 -8.16 -11.03
C MET A 115 1.74 -9.24 -11.39
N CYS A 116 0.76 -8.90 -12.24
CA CYS A 116 -0.20 -9.88 -12.77
C CYS A 116 0.51 -10.99 -13.55
N ASP A 117 1.44 -10.64 -14.43
CA ASP A 117 2.18 -11.60 -15.26
C ASP A 117 3.06 -12.52 -14.40
N ARG A 118 3.69 -11.98 -13.34
CA ARG A 118 4.47 -12.79 -12.38
C ARG A 118 3.57 -13.70 -11.53
N ALA A 119 2.40 -13.22 -11.12
CA ALA A 119 1.44 -14.05 -10.39
C ALA A 119 0.93 -15.19 -11.27
N ASP A 120 0.64 -14.95 -12.55
CA ASP A 120 0.31 -15.99 -13.52
C ASP A 120 1.42 -17.02 -13.66
N ALA A 121 2.66 -16.57 -13.84
CA ALA A 121 3.81 -17.46 -13.95
C ALA A 121 4.03 -18.29 -12.67
N ALA A 122 3.79 -17.72 -11.48
CA ALA A 122 3.90 -18.44 -10.21
C ALA A 122 2.83 -19.53 -10.08
N ILE A 123 1.61 -19.25 -10.52
CA ILE A 123 0.51 -20.22 -10.56
C ILE A 123 0.84 -21.36 -11.52
N GLU A 124 1.27 -21.04 -12.74
CA GLU A 124 1.59 -22.03 -13.79
C GLU A 124 2.73 -22.97 -13.38
N LYS A 125 3.75 -22.43 -12.70
CA LYS A 125 4.89 -23.20 -12.20
C LYS A 125 4.56 -24.05 -10.97
N GLY A 126 3.42 -23.80 -10.32
CA GLY A 126 3.09 -24.40 -9.02
C GLY A 126 4.02 -23.92 -7.90
N ASP A 127 4.62 -22.73 -8.01
CA ASP A 127 5.55 -22.15 -7.02
C ASP A 127 4.77 -21.54 -5.81
N LEU A 128 3.86 -22.34 -5.26
CA LEU A 128 2.89 -21.96 -4.22
C LEU A 128 3.12 -22.73 -2.92
N LEU A 129 4.28 -23.39 -2.78
CA LEU A 129 4.65 -24.15 -1.58
C LEU A 129 4.83 -23.25 -0.35
N ASP A 130 5.27 -22.02 -0.56
CA ASP A 130 5.29 -20.98 0.47
C ASP A 130 3.96 -20.22 0.47
N ALA A 131 3.24 -20.28 1.60
CA ALA A 131 1.98 -19.57 1.79
C ALA A 131 2.07 -18.06 1.47
N ALA A 132 3.23 -17.42 1.67
CA ALA A 132 3.40 -16.00 1.33
C ALA A 132 3.45 -15.73 -0.18
N ASN A 133 3.70 -16.74 -1.02
CA ASN A 133 3.74 -16.60 -2.46
C ASN A 133 2.37 -16.89 -3.11
N VAL A 134 1.35 -17.26 -2.33
CA VAL A 134 0.04 -17.60 -2.87
C VAL A 134 -0.72 -16.33 -3.28
N PRO A 135 -1.05 -16.14 -4.57
CA PRO A 135 -1.74 -14.95 -5.07
C PRO A 135 -3.26 -15.05 -4.86
N ILE A 136 -3.72 -15.08 -3.61
CA ILE A 136 -5.11 -15.43 -3.26
C ILE A 136 -6.12 -14.47 -3.90
N VAL A 137 -5.93 -13.16 -3.72
CA VAL A 137 -6.87 -12.16 -4.24
C VAL A 137 -6.82 -12.12 -5.76
N TYR A 138 -5.62 -12.13 -6.34
CA TYR A 138 -5.44 -12.15 -7.78
C TYR A 138 -6.16 -13.34 -8.44
N GLN A 139 -6.05 -14.54 -7.87
CA GLN A 139 -6.76 -15.72 -8.36
C GLN A 139 -8.28 -15.53 -8.34
N GLN A 140 -8.82 -15.00 -7.24
CA GLN A 140 -10.25 -14.78 -7.09
C GLN A 140 -10.77 -13.74 -8.09
N VAL A 141 -10.08 -12.60 -8.21
CA VAL A 141 -10.44 -11.53 -9.17
C VAL A 141 -10.34 -12.05 -10.60
N LYS A 142 -9.26 -12.76 -10.95
CA LYS A 142 -9.09 -13.36 -12.28
C LYS A 142 -10.20 -14.36 -12.61
N GLN A 143 -10.57 -15.22 -11.66
CA GLN A 143 -11.68 -16.16 -11.84
C GLN A 143 -13.03 -15.43 -12.02
N ALA A 144 -13.31 -14.42 -11.20
CA ALA A 144 -14.53 -13.62 -11.29
C ALA A 144 -14.63 -12.90 -12.64
N VAL A 145 -13.58 -12.20 -13.08
CA VAL A 145 -13.57 -11.50 -14.36
C VAL A 145 -13.69 -12.47 -15.54
N ASN A 146 -13.02 -13.62 -15.51
CA ASN A 146 -13.14 -14.62 -16.57
C ASN A 146 -14.57 -15.20 -16.67
N ARG A 147 -15.27 -15.31 -15.55
CA ARG A 147 -16.66 -15.77 -15.51
C ARG A 147 -17.64 -14.69 -15.99
N ASP A 148 -17.48 -13.47 -15.48
CA ASP A 148 -18.47 -12.39 -15.65
C ASP A 148 -18.24 -11.59 -16.96
N CYS A 149 -17.05 -11.68 -17.55
CA CYS A 149 -16.65 -11.03 -18.80
C CYS A 149 -16.18 -12.05 -19.85
N SER A 150 -16.88 -13.19 -19.97
CA SER A 150 -16.51 -14.27 -20.91
C SER A 150 -16.41 -13.80 -22.36
N ASP A 151 -17.27 -12.85 -22.76
CA ASP A 151 -17.40 -12.38 -24.13
C ASP A 151 -16.33 -11.35 -24.52
N ASP A 152 -15.61 -10.81 -23.52
CA ASP A 152 -14.54 -9.85 -23.76
C ASP A 152 -13.32 -10.51 -24.43
N SER A 153 -12.49 -9.70 -25.09
CA SER A 153 -11.16 -10.17 -25.49
C SER A 153 -10.29 -10.42 -24.26
N GLU A 154 -9.28 -11.29 -24.38
CA GLU A 154 -8.30 -11.55 -23.31
C GLU A 154 -7.61 -10.25 -22.85
N THR A 155 -7.27 -9.37 -23.80
CA THR A 155 -6.68 -8.06 -23.52
C THR A 155 -7.59 -7.17 -22.67
N THR A 156 -8.89 -7.18 -22.96
CA THR A 156 -9.88 -6.41 -22.19
C THR A 156 -10.05 -6.99 -20.79
N ARG A 157 -10.11 -8.31 -20.65
CA ARG A 157 -10.16 -8.96 -19.33
C ARG A 157 -8.91 -8.66 -18.48
N LYS A 158 -7.71 -8.76 -19.06
CA LYS A 158 -6.46 -8.41 -18.36
C LYS A 158 -6.49 -6.97 -17.84
N ARG A 159 -6.95 -6.03 -18.66
CA ARG A 159 -7.11 -4.63 -18.23
C ARG A 159 -8.14 -4.48 -17.11
N LYS A 160 -9.27 -5.19 -17.16
CA LYS A 160 -10.27 -5.18 -16.09
C LYS A 160 -9.71 -5.73 -14.78
N ILE A 161 -8.98 -6.85 -14.84
CA ILE A 161 -8.29 -7.43 -13.67
C ILE A 161 -7.30 -6.42 -13.09
N ALA A 162 -6.43 -5.85 -13.93
CA ALA A 162 -5.47 -4.84 -13.49
C ALA A 162 -6.19 -3.63 -12.87
N SER A 163 -7.25 -3.11 -13.49
CA SER A 163 -8.00 -1.98 -12.93
C SER A 163 -8.56 -2.27 -11.54
N GLU A 164 -9.18 -3.44 -11.32
CA GLU A 164 -9.73 -3.83 -10.03
C GLU A 164 -8.64 -3.94 -8.95
N LEU A 165 -7.51 -4.55 -9.29
CA LEU A 165 -6.41 -4.74 -8.36
C LEU A 165 -5.66 -3.44 -8.05
N PHE A 166 -5.65 -2.49 -8.99
CA PHE A 166 -5.11 -1.15 -8.76
C PHE A 166 -5.87 -0.44 -7.64
N ASP A 167 -7.20 -0.58 -7.58
CA ASP A 167 -8.01 0.08 -6.54
C ASP A 167 -7.66 -0.44 -5.15
N HIS A 168 -7.47 -1.77 -4.99
CA HIS A 168 -6.97 -2.35 -3.74
C HIS A 168 -5.59 -1.83 -3.35
N MET A 169 -4.63 -1.83 -4.27
CA MET A 169 -3.28 -1.33 -4.04
C MET A 169 -3.28 0.16 -3.65
N SER A 170 -4.04 0.99 -4.36
CA SER A 170 -4.09 2.44 -4.09
C SER A 170 -4.60 2.74 -2.68
N SER A 171 -5.57 1.95 -2.19
CA SER A 171 -6.08 2.08 -0.82
C SER A 171 -5.03 1.77 0.25
N ALA A 172 -4.06 0.90 -0.04
CA ALA A 172 -2.97 0.56 0.87
C ALA A 172 -2.09 1.77 1.18
N ARG A 173 -1.87 2.64 0.18
CA ARG A 173 -1.16 3.90 0.35
C ARG A 173 -2.02 4.92 1.10
N GLU A 174 -3.18 5.26 0.53
CA GLU A 174 -4.01 6.38 0.96
C GLU A 174 -4.57 6.21 2.38
N VAL A 175 -4.92 4.98 2.75
CA VAL A 175 -5.56 4.70 4.03
C VAL A 175 -4.55 4.10 5.00
N LEU A 176 -4.02 2.91 4.67
CA LEU A 176 -3.22 2.16 5.64
C LEU A 176 -1.87 2.82 5.90
N GLY A 177 -1.13 3.17 4.85
CA GLY A 177 0.18 3.80 4.97
C GLY A 177 0.10 5.18 5.63
N LEU A 178 -0.88 6.00 5.24
CA LEU A 178 -1.10 7.32 5.83
C LEU A 178 -1.41 7.22 7.33
N VAL A 179 -2.38 6.37 7.71
CA VAL A 179 -2.78 6.18 9.11
C VAL A 179 -1.61 5.65 9.94
N LEU A 180 -0.86 4.68 9.42
CA LEU A 180 0.30 4.13 10.13
C LEU A 180 1.40 5.17 10.31
N GLY A 181 1.72 5.94 9.27
CA GLY A 181 2.72 7.01 9.32
C GLY A 181 2.38 8.06 10.39
N TYR A 182 1.13 8.53 10.42
CA TYR A 182 0.68 9.45 11.45
C TYR A 182 0.63 8.83 12.85
N ALA A 183 0.20 7.57 12.98
CA ALA A 183 0.20 6.88 14.27
C ALA A 183 1.62 6.84 14.86
N ILE A 184 2.63 6.50 14.04
CA ILE A 184 4.04 6.52 14.47
C ILE A 184 4.49 7.94 14.81
N PHE A 185 4.15 8.94 13.98
CA PHE A 185 4.48 10.34 14.25
C PHE A 185 3.91 10.82 15.58
N TYR A 186 2.62 10.62 15.85
CA TYR A 186 2.00 11.03 17.10
C TYR A 186 2.54 10.27 18.31
N LEU A 187 2.82 8.97 18.16
CA LEU A 187 3.45 8.19 19.23
C LEU A 187 4.86 8.69 19.53
N SER A 188 5.64 9.09 18.51
CA SER A 188 7.03 9.57 18.69
C SER A 188 7.13 10.78 19.62
N GLY A 189 6.09 11.62 19.67
CA GLY A 189 6.01 12.77 20.57
C GLY A 189 5.45 12.49 21.97
N LYS A 190 5.09 11.24 22.30
CA LYS A 190 4.41 10.87 23.55
C LYS A 190 5.07 9.66 24.24
N PRO A 191 6.27 9.83 24.83
CA PRO A 191 7.04 8.74 25.45
C PRO A 191 6.29 7.98 26.55
N GLU A 192 5.42 8.66 27.30
CA GLU A 192 4.58 8.09 28.35
C GLU A 192 3.55 7.11 27.79
N VAL A 193 2.96 7.42 26.63
CA VAL A 193 2.02 6.53 25.94
C VAL A 193 2.77 5.35 25.35
N GLN A 194 3.92 5.58 24.71
CA GLN A 194 4.76 4.49 24.20
C GLN A 194 5.16 3.50 25.29
N SER A 195 5.53 3.99 26.47
CA SER A 195 5.96 3.15 27.59
C SER A 195 4.83 2.23 28.07
N LYS A 196 3.61 2.78 28.22
CA LYS A 196 2.42 1.99 28.60
C LYS A 196 2.05 0.95 27.54
N LEU A 197 2.02 1.35 26.27
CA LEU A 197 1.75 0.43 25.15
C LEU A 197 2.79 -0.69 25.10
N ARG A 198 4.06 -0.37 25.32
CA ARG A 198 5.14 -1.35 25.33
C ARG A 198 4.99 -2.35 26.49
N GLU A 199 4.70 -1.87 27.70
CA GLU A 199 4.46 -2.72 28.87
C GLU A 199 3.32 -3.71 28.60
N GLU A 200 2.22 -3.20 28.04
CA GLU A 200 1.04 -3.99 27.71
C GLU A 200 1.30 -5.04 26.61
N LEU A 201 1.96 -4.64 25.53
CA LEU A 201 2.30 -5.56 24.43
C LEU A 201 3.33 -6.62 24.84
N LEU A 202 4.25 -6.28 25.74
CA LEU A 202 5.19 -7.26 26.31
C LEU A 202 4.51 -8.22 27.29
N GLY A 203 3.36 -7.86 27.84
CA GLY A 203 2.53 -8.72 28.69
C GLY A 203 1.73 -9.79 27.94
N LEU A 204 1.74 -9.78 26.59
CA LEU A 204 1.08 -10.80 25.78
C LEU A 204 1.82 -12.15 25.87
N ASN A 205 1.09 -13.25 25.63
CA ASN A 205 1.66 -14.61 25.65
C ASN A 205 2.73 -14.84 24.57
N SER A 206 2.77 -14.03 23.51
CA SER A 206 3.75 -14.10 22.42
C SER A 206 4.14 -12.70 21.97
N PRO A 207 4.99 -12.01 22.75
CA PRO A 207 5.36 -10.64 22.47
C PRO A 207 6.40 -10.58 21.35
N ILE A 208 6.29 -9.58 20.49
CA ILE A 208 7.29 -9.31 19.45
C ILE A 208 8.40 -8.47 20.09
N ALA A 209 9.54 -9.09 20.40
CA ALA A 209 10.74 -8.37 20.82
C ALA A 209 11.65 -8.07 19.62
N ALA A 210 12.39 -6.97 19.68
CA ALA A 210 13.40 -6.63 18.68
C ALA A 210 14.39 -7.81 18.50
N GLY A 211 14.59 -8.24 17.25
CA GLY A 211 15.44 -9.40 16.93
C GLY A 211 14.80 -10.78 17.06
N THR A 212 13.52 -10.87 17.47
CA THR A 212 12.83 -12.16 17.69
C THR A 212 11.73 -12.47 16.67
N CYS A 213 11.79 -11.92 15.45
CA CYS A 213 10.74 -12.10 14.43
C CYS A 213 10.50 -13.56 13.96
N GLU A 214 11.28 -14.51 14.47
CA GLU A 214 10.99 -15.94 14.35
C GLU A 214 9.83 -16.40 15.26
N SER A 215 9.55 -15.68 16.35
CA SER A 215 8.47 -15.96 17.31
C SER A 215 7.07 -15.98 16.65
N GLN A 216 6.13 -16.66 17.29
CA GLN A 216 4.73 -16.65 16.85
C GLN A 216 4.17 -15.24 17.05
N LEU A 217 3.54 -14.67 16.01
CA LEU A 217 2.87 -13.38 16.13
C LEU A 217 1.66 -13.52 17.07
N PRO A 218 1.33 -12.49 17.87
CA PRO A 218 0.12 -12.51 18.68
C PRO A 218 -1.11 -12.65 17.78
N THR A 219 -2.12 -13.38 18.26
CA THR A 219 -3.37 -13.54 17.51
C THR A 219 -4.15 -12.21 17.47
N PRO A 220 -4.93 -11.90 16.43
CA PRO A 220 -5.74 -10.69 16.39
C PRO A 220 -6.64 -10.52 17.63
N SER A 221 -7.28 -11.61 18.08
CA SER A 221 -8.15 -11.59 19.27
C SER A 221 -7.41 -11.25 20.57
N SER A 222 -6.10 -11.50 20.64
CA SER A 222 -5.30 -11.08 21.80
C SER A 222 -5.07 -9.58 21.86
N LEU A 223 -5.28 -8.86 20.76
CA LEU A 223 -5.17 -7.41 20.67
C LEU A 223 -6.50 -6.70 21.00
N ASP A 224 -7.64 -7.37 20.84
CA ASP A 224 -8.97 -6.76 21.05
C ASP A 224 -9.23 -6.36 22.52
N GLY A 225 -8.60 -7.04 23.47
CA GLY A 225 -8.77 -6.82 24.91
C GLY A 225 -7.81 -5.80 25.52
N LEU A 226 -6.98 -5.14 24.70
CA LEU A 226 -5.86 -4.33 25.15
C LEU A 226 -6.30 -2.95 25.68
N PRO A 227 -6.14 -2.67 26.99
CA PRO A 227 -6.67 -1.48 27.65
C PRO A 227 -5.98 -0.16 27.29
N HIS A 228 -4.89 -0.11 26.53
CA HIS A 228 -4.34 1.17 26.01
C HIS A 228 -4.25 1.23 24.49
N ALA A 229 -4.51 0.12 23.78
CA ALA A 229 -4.60 0.11 22.31
C ALA A 229 -5.71 1.04 21.77
N TRP A 230 -6.73 1.35 22.58
CA TRP A 230 -7.76 2.34 22.23
C TRP A 230 -7.21 3.75 22.06
N TRP A 231 -6.03 4.09 22.58
CA TRP A 231 -5.44 5.41 22.40
C TRP A 231 -5.20 5.73 20.91
N ILE A 232 -4.76 4.73 20.14
CA ILE A 232 -4.61 4.80 18.68
C ILE A 232 -5.98 5.00 18.01
N ARG A 233 -7.04 4.42 18.58
CA ARG A 233 -8.41 4.50 18.07
C ARG A 233 -9.10 5.83 18.37
N GLU A 234 -8.85 6.45 19.53
CA GLU A 234 -9.46 7.72 19.95
C GLU A 234 -8.72 8.96 19.50
N HIS A 235 -7.46 8.80 19.09
CA HIS A 235 -6.72 9.82 18.37
C HIS A 235 -6.55 9.36 16.92
N PRO A 236 -7.66 9.24 16.14
CA PRO A 236 -7.47 9.22 14.71
C PRO A 236 -6.72 10.52 14.44
N THR A 237 -5.54 10.40 13.82
CA THR A 237 -5.20 11.24 12.66
C THR A 237 -6.16 12.44 12.60
N GLY A 238 -5.77 13.54 13.25
CA GLY A 238 -6.69 14.57 13.76
C GLY A 238 -7.93 14.81 12.90
N ASN A 239 -9.11 14.71 13.51
CA ASN A 239 -10.43 15.07 12.96
C ASN A 239 -10.61 14.67 11.48
N THR A 240 -11.34 13.60 11.16
CA THR A 240 -11.62 13.18 9.77
C THR A 240 -12.17 14.31 8.86
N GLY A 241 -12.75 15.38 9.43
CA GLY A 241 -13.09 16.62 8.71
C GLY A 241 -11.88 17.46 8.24
N GLN A 242 -10.73 17.38 8.92
CA GLN A 242 -9.48 18.02 8.52
C GLN A 242 -8.76 17.28 7.39
N TYR A 243 -8.87 15.96 7.27
CA TYR A 243 -8.32 15.20 6.13
C TYR A 243 -8.97 15.61 4.81
N LEU A 244 -10.30 15.76 4.80
CA LEU A 244 -11.01 16.30 3.64
C LEU A 244 -10.72 17.79 3.38
N SER A 245 -10.26 18.54 4.37
CA SER A 245 -9.86 19.95 4.22
C SER A 245 -8.40 20.14 3.77
N MET A 246 -7.49 19.22 4.13
CA MET A 246 -6.09 19.23 3.68
C MET A 246 -5.94 18.65 2.27
N VAL A 247 -6.80 17.72 1.87
CA VAL A 247 -6.94 17.27 0.47
C VAL A 247 -7.74 18.29 -0.38
N ARG A 248 -8.36 19.31 0.23
CA ARG A 248 -9.13 20.39 -0.44
C ARG A 248 -8.62 21.82 -0.15
N ALA A 249 -7.33 22.02 0.11
CA ALA A 249 -6.74 23.36 0.10
C ALA A 249 -5.70 23.46 -1.04
N PRO A 250 -5.66 24.59 -1.77
CA PRO A 250 -5.44 24.69 -3.23
C PRO A 250 -4.06 24.27 -3.75
#